data_AF-A0AA87ZJL7-F1
#
_entry.id   AF-A0AA87ZJL7-F1
#
_cell.length_a   1.000
_cell.length_b   1.000
_cell.length_c   1.000
_cell.angle_alpha   90.00
_cell.angle_beta   90.00
_cell.angle_gamma   90.00
#
_symmetry.space_group_name_H-M   'P 1'
#
loop_
_entity.id
_entity.type
_entity.pdbx_description
1 polymer ?
#
loop_
_entity_poly.entity_id
_entity_poly.type
_entity_poly.pdbx_seq_one_letter_code
_entity_poly.pdbx_strand_id
1 'polypeptide(L)'
;MDAVCVFVKYNGQWDGTLRYVGGEMKGILVPENSTYVGLVELVRSVIGIRGPEKNIIMRYGVEPGLPLVRIQCDADACENV
;
A
#
# COMPACT_ATOMS: atom_id res chain seq x y z
N MET A 1 -7.77 10.59 -17.54
CA MET A 1 -8.14 9.82 -16.34
C MET A 1 -6.87 9.78 -15.53
N ASP A 2 -6.83 10.58 -14.48
CA ASP A 2 -5.61 10.85 -13.76
C ASP A 2 -5.33 9.69 -12.79
N ALA A 3 -4.05 9.31 -12.71
CA ALA A 3 -3.61 8.14 -11.97
C ALA A 3 -2.23 8.41 -11.38
N VAL A 4 -2.02 7.89 -10.17
CA VAL A 4 -0.77 8.02 -9.44
C VAL A 4 -0.01 6.71 -9.52
N CYS A 5 1.31 6.81 -9.76
CA CYS A 5 2.19 5.67 -9.68
C CYS A 5 2.56 5.41 -8.21
N VAL A 6 2.14 4.28 -7.65
CA VAL A 6 2.42 3.85 -6.28
C VAL A 6 3.38 2.67 -6.30
N PHE A 7 4.42 2.71 -5.47
CA PHE A 7 5.37 1.60 -5.32
C PHE A 7 5.04 0.75 -4.10
N VAL A 8 4.67 -0.50 -4.33
CA VAL A 8 4.28 -1.45 -3.28
C VAL A 8 5.45 -2.37 -2.99
N LYS A 9 5.88 -2.41 -1.72
CA LYS A 9 6.85 -3.38 -1.22
C LYS A 9 6.14 -4.57 -0.58
N TYR A 10 6.56 -5.79 -0.90
CA TYR A 10 5.97 -7.05 -0.39
C TYR A 10 7.04 -8.15 -0.24
N ASN A 11 6.70 -9.32 0.34
CA ASN A 11 7.64 -10.44 0.62
C ASN A 11 8.88 -10.08 1.47
N GLY A 12 8.91 -8.92 2.11
CA GLY A 12 9.89 -8.52 3.11
C GLY A 12 9.32 -8.63 4.52
N GLN A 13 9.96 -7.94 5.46
CA GLN A 13 9.57 -7.91 6.86
C GLN A 13 9.54 -6.48 7.39
N TRP A 14 8.62 -6.22 8.31
CA TRP A 14 8.68 -5.03 9.15
C TRP A 14 9.74 -5.26 10.22
N ASP A 15 10.78 -4.44 10.24
CA ASP A 15 11.69 -4.43 11.38
C ASP A 15 11.04 -3.76 12.60
N GLY A 16 11.65 -3.92 13.78
CA GLY A 16 11.17 -3.31 15.03
C GLY A 16 11.14 -1.78 15.01
N THR A 17 11.65 -1.13 13.96
CA THR A 17 11.64 0.32 13.75
C THR A 17 10.62 0.76 12.70
N LEU A 18 9.64 -0.09 12.38
CA LEU A 18 8.59 0.16 11.40
C LEU A 18 9.11 0.39 9.98
N ARG A 19 10.34 -0.03 9.66
CA ARG A 19 10.87 0.01 8.29
C ARG A 19 10.55 -1.30 7.61
N TYR A 20 10.18 -1.21 6.33
CA TYR A 20 10.04 -2.39 5.49
C TYR A 20 11.42 -2.77 4.92
N VAL A 21 11.95 -3.90 5.37
CA VAL A 21 13.29 -4.37 5.02
C VAL A 21 13.20 -5.63 4.14
N GLY A 22 14.04 -5.67 3.11
CA GLY A 22 14.04 -6.74 2.12
C GLY A 22 12.79 -6.77 1.24
N GLY A 23 12.56 -7.92 0.61
CA GLY A 23 11.39 -8.16 -0.24
C GLY A 23 11.52 -7.63 -1.67
N GLU A 24 10.39 -7.62 -2.36
CA GLU A 24 10.22 -7.18 -3.73
C GLU A 24 9.48 -5.84 -3.77
N MET A 25 9.60 -5.13 -4.89
CA MET A 25 8.87 -3.90 -5.16
C MET A 25 8.18 -3.97 -6.53
N LYS A 26 6.93 -3.52 -6.61
CA LYS A 26 6.22 -3.32 -7.87
C LYS A 26 5.59 -1.93 -7.92
N GLY A 27 5.70 -1.28 -9.06
CA GLY A 27 4.92 -0.07 -9.37
C GLY A 27 3.52 -0.45 -9.84
N ILE A 28 2.51 0.25 -9.35
CA ILE A 28 1.11 0.11 -9.74
C ILE A 28 0.54 1.48 -10.10
N LEU A 29 -0.35 1.52 -11.10
CA LEU A 29 -1.12 2.72 -11.41
C LEU A 29 -2.42 2.67 -10.63
N VAL A 30 -2.62 3.66 -9.76
CA VAL A 30 -3.83 3.80 -8.94
C VAL A 30 -4.61 5.00 -9.48
N PRO A 31 -5.85 4.79 -9.99
CA PRO A 31 -6.73 5.91 -10.36
C PRO A 31 -6.97 6.84 -9.17
N GLU A 32 -6.97 8.16 -9.38
CA GLU A 32 -7.11 9.15 -8.29
C GLU A 32 -8.41 9.01 -7.49
N ASN A 33 -9.46 8.45 -8.09
CA ASN A 33 -10.75 8.21 -7.45
C ASN A 33 -10.90 6.79 -6.88
N SER A 34 -9.79 6.08 -6.65
CA SER A 34 -9.82 4.75 -6.05
C SER A 34 -10.24 4.81 -4.59
N THR A 35 -11.14 3.92 -4.19
CA THR A 35 -11.44 3.68 -2.78
C THR A 35 -10.35 2.82 -2.14
N TYR A 36 -10.29 2.81 -0.81
CA TYR A 36 -9.45 1.90 -0.04
C TYR A 36 -9.68 0.44 -0.46
N VAL A 37 -10.94 0.03 -0.65
CA VAL A 37 -11.27 -1.33 -1.12
C VAL A 37 -10.68 -1.58 -2.50
N GLY A 38 -10.85 -0.63 -3.44
CA GLY A 38 -10.26 -0.73 -4.78
C GLY A 38 -8.73 -0.81 -4.76
N LEU A 39 -8.08 -0.03 -3.89
CA LEU A 39 -6.63 -0.08 -3.68
C LEU A 39 -6.19 -1.45 -3.15
N VAL A 40 -6.87 -2.00 -2.14
CA VAL A 40 -6.57 -3.34 -1.60
C VAL A 40 -6.73 -4.42 -2.67
N GLU A 41 -7.79 -4.36 -3.47
CA GLU A 41 -8.02 -5.31 -4.56
C GLU A 41 -6.95 -5.22 -5.65
N LEU A 42 -6.55 -4.01 -6.02
CA LEU A 42 -5.49 -3.79 -6.99
C LEU A 42 -4.15 -4.33 -6.49
N VAL A 43 -3.81 -4.03 -5.23
CA VAL A 43 -2.62 -4.56 -4.58
C VAL A 43 -2.66 -6.09 -4.53
N ARG A 44 -3.78 -6.70 -4.11
CA ARG A 44 -3.98 -8.17 -4.09
C ARG A 44 -3.70 -8.80 -5.44
N SER A 45 -4.27 -8.23 -6.49
CA SER A 45 -4.10 -8.69 -7.86
C SER A 45 -2.62 -8.67 -8.28
N VAL A 46 -1.94 -7.54 -8.04
CA VAL A 46 -0.56 -7.33 -8.49
C VAL A 46 0.46 -8.20 -7.75
N ILE A 47 0.25 -8.43 -6.45
CA ILE A 47 1.13 -9.28 -5.63
C ILE A 47 0.71 -10.76 -5.63
N GLY A 48 -0.37 -11.11 -6.31
CA GLY A 48 -0.83 -12.50 -6.45
C GLY A 48 -1.43 -13.10 -5.18
N ILE A 49 -1.91 -12.27 -4.25
CA ILE A 49 -2.65 -12.76 -3.07
C ILE A 49 -4.07 -13.14 -3.48
N ARG A 50 -4.35 -14.44 -3.45
CA ARG A 50 -5.69 -15.01 -3.68
C ARG A 50 -6.37 -15.35 -2.36
N GLY A 51 -7.68 -15.15 -2.33
CA GLY A 51 -8.55 -15.56 -1.22
C GLY A 51 -8.88 -14.40 -0.27
N PRO A 52 -10.14 -14.29 0.19
CA PRO A 52 -10.59 -13.20 1.05
C PRO A 52 -9.95 -13.23 2.45
N GLU A 53 -9.46 -14.39 2.88
CA GLU A 53 -8.98 -14.65 4.24
C GLU A 53 -7.59 -14.08 4.54
N LYS A 54 -6.84 -13.67 3.51
CA LYS A 54 -5.55 -13.01 3.73
C LYS A 54 -5.77 -11.53 4.01
N ASN A 55 -5.69 -11.17 5.28
CA ASN A 55 -5.67 -9.78 5.73
C ASN A 55 -4.42 -9.08 5.18
N ILE A 56 -4.62 -8.01 4.40
CA ILE A 56 -3.55 -7.11 4.00
C ILE A 56 -3.54 -5.93 4.95
N ILE A 57 -2.38 -5.61 5.49
CA ILE A 57 -2.15 -4.40 6.27
C ILE A 57 -1.23 -3.51 5.44
N MET A 58 -1.76 -2.39 4.96
CA MET A 58 -1.01 -1.41 4.19
C MET A 58 -0.54 -0.27 5.11
N ARG A 59 0.66 0.22 4.85
CA ARG A 59 1.25 1.38 5.51
C ARG A 59 1.99 2.24 4.49
N TYR A 60 1.91 3.55 4.62
CA TYR A 60 2.64 4.50 3.78
C TYR A 60 3.49 5.44 4.62
N GLY A 61 4.52 6.03 4.02
CA GLY A 61 5.39 7.02 4.66
C GLY A 61 5.26 8.35 3.93
N VAL A 62 5.01 9.42 4.69
CA VAL A 62 4.95 10.79 4.15
C VAL A 62 6.35 11.38 4.02
N GLU A 63 7.18 11.19 5.05
CA GLU A 63 8.56 11.70 5.08
C GLU A 63 9.54 10.62 5.56
N PRO A 64 10.80 10.63 5.06
CA PRO A 64 11.84 9.76 5.57
C PRO A 64 12.08 9.96 7.07
N GLY A 65 12.00 8.88 7.85
CA GLY A 65 12.25 8.92 9.30
C GLY A 65 11.01 9.14 10.16
N LEU A 66 9.86 9.47 9.56
CA LEU A 66 8.57 9.46 10.26
C LEU A 66 7.99 8.04 10.38
N PRO A 67 7.19 7.77 11.42
CA PRO A 67 6.49 6.51 11.53
C PRO A 67 5.52 6.34 10.36
N LEU A 68 5.42 5.12 9.86
CA LEU A 68 4.50 4.83 8.77
C LEU A 68 3.06 4.90 9.25
N VAL A 69 2.23 5.55 8.45
CA VAL A 69 0.79 5.69 8.69
C VAL A 69 0.08 4.46 8.12
N ARG A 70 -0.82 3.88 8.91
CA ARG A 70 -1.61 2.73 8.47
C ARG A 70 -2.78 3.21 7.63
N ILE A 71 -3.00 2.60 6.48
CA ILE A 71 -4.17 2.86 5.64
C ILE A 71 -5.29 1.92 6.10
N GLN A 72 -6.40 2.46 6.59
CA GLN A 72 -7.54 1.71 7.09
C GLN A 72 -8.86 2.11 6.41
N CYS A 73 -8.95 3.31 5.86
CA CYS A 73 -10.14 3.84 5.20
C CYS A 73 -9.82 4.77 4.02
N ASP A 74 -10.87 5.21 3.30
CA ASP A 74 -10.74 6.11 2.14
C ASP A 74 -10.09 7.45 2.50
N ALA A 75 -10.36 7.97 3.70
CA ALA A 75 -9.74 9.23 4.16
C ALA A 75 -8.21 9.11 4.25
N ASP A 76 -7.70 7.97 4.74
CA ASP A 76 -6.25 7.72 4.82
C ASP A 76 -5.61 7.56 3.44
N ALA A 77 -6.37 7.11 2.44
CA ALA A 77 -5.91 6.93 1.07
C ALA A 77 -5.89 8.26 0.28
N CYS A 78 -6.77 9.21 0.62
CA CYS A 78 -6.90 10.49 -0.05
C CYS A 78 -6.04 11.61 0.55
N GLU A 79 -5.55 11.48 1.79
CA GLU A 79 -5.04 12.63 2.56
C GLU A 79 -3.76 13.29 2.01
N ASN A 80 -3.06 12.72 1.02
CA ASN A 80 -1.85 13.33 0.43
C ASN A 80 -1.55 12.86 -1.01
N VAL A 81 -2.54 12.88 -1.91
CA VAL A 81 -2.26 12.84 -3.36
C VAL A 81 -2.02 14.25 -3.87
#